data_AF-D7VJX0-F1
#
_entry.id   AF-D7VJX0-F1
#
_cell.length_a   1.000
_cell.length_b   1.000
_cell.length_c   1.000
_cell.angle_alpha   90.00
_cell.angle_beta   90.00
_cell.angle_gamma   90.00
#
_symmetry.space_group_name_H-M   'P 1'
#
loop_
_entity.id
_entity.type
_entity.pdbx_description
1 polymer ?
#
loop_
_entity_poly.entity_id
_entity_poly.type
_entity_poly.pdbx_seq_one_letter_code
_entity_poly.pdbx_strand_id
1 'polypeptide(L)'
;MWSHNSGYYGAAAGGMVGTHTNHPFSIITNGVSKVTVLSNGYTGIGTTTPTERLSVNGNIRAREIKVETTNWPEYVFEEDYKLKSLKEVETFIKANKHLPDVPSAREIEEDGLSLGEMNKLMMKKIEELTLHLIEKDKTQKLYEQQLADMAERLKKIEEKQ
;
A
#
# COMPACT_ATOMS: atom_id res chain seq x y z
N MET A 1 -18.56 -32.43 16.91
CA MET A 1 -17.10 -32.42 17.11
C MET A 1 -16.63 -33.86 17.06
N TRP A 2 -15.65 -34.17 16.23
CA TRP A 2 -15.04 -35.51 16.16
C TRP A 2 -13.55 -35.39 16.48
N SER A 3 -13.00 -36.41 17.13
CA SER A 3 -11.56 -36.55 17.39
C SER A 3 -11.13 -37.92 16.89
N HIS A 4 -10.01 -37.99 16.18
CA HIS A 4 -9.48 -39.26 15.64
C HIS A 4 -7.96 -39.36 15.78
N ASN A 5 -7.47 -40.58 16.00
CA ASN A 5 -6.04 -40.89 16.11
C ASN A 5 -5.40 -41.30 14.77
N SER A 6 -6.19 -41.38 13.69
CA SER A 6 -5.74 -41.61 12.31
C SER A 6 -6.78 -41.01 11.35
N GLY A 7 -6.34 -40.28 10.32
CA GLY A 7 -7.21 -39.50 9.45
C GLY A 7 -8.11 -40.35 8.55
N TYR A 8 -9.37 -39.92 8.39
CA TYR A 8 -10.18 -40.26 7.23
C TYR A 8 -9.79 -39.29 6.09
N TYR A 9 -9.74 -39.75 4.84
CA TYR A 9 -9.26 -38.97 3.66
C TYR A 9 -7.80 -38.46 3.72
N GLY A 10 -6.91 -39.11 4.48
CA GLY A 10 -5.47 -38.78 4.46
C GLY A 10 -5.06 -37.53 5.24
N ALA A 11 -5.92 -36.98 6.10
CA ALA A 11 -5.59 -35.86 6.99
C ALA A 11 -4.71 -36.29 8.19
N ALA A 12 -3.91 -35.35 8.72
CA ALA A 12 -3.14 -35.56 9.95
C ALA A 12 -4.06 -35.75 11.18
N ALA A 13 -3.57 -36.39 12.24
CA ALA A 13 -4.33 -36.57 13.49
C ALA A 13 -4.79 -35.22 14.07
N GLY A 14 -6.05 -35.12 14.48
CA GLY A 14 -6.63 -33.87 14.99
C GLY A 14 -8.14 -33.95 15.25
N GLY A 15 -8.68 -32.90 15.86
CA GLY A 15 -10.12 -32.72 16.06
C GLY A 15 -10.73 -31.88 14.94
N MET A 16 -11.88 -32.31 14.41
CA MET A 16 -12.60 -31.62 13.35
C MET A 16 -14.00 -31.21 13.82
N VAL A 17 -14.42 -30.01 13.41
CA VAL A 17 -15.77 -29.47 13.61
C VAL A 17 -16.23 -28.84 12.30
N GLY A 18 -17.41 -29.23 11.81
CA GLY A 18 -17.91 -28.74 10.53
C GLY A 18 -19.15 -29.49 10.07
N THR A 19 -19.48 -29.32 8.79
CA THR A 19 -20.58 -29.98 8.08
C THR A 19 -20.01 -30.94 7.03
N HIS A 20 -20.71 -32.06 6.74
CA HIS A 20 -20.39 -32.95 5.61
C HIS A 20 -21.16 -32.59 4.34
N THR A 21 -22.08 -31.63 4.43
CA THR A 21 -22.94 -31.16 3.35
C THR A 21 -22.41 -29.84 2.78
N ASN A 22 -22.99 -29.37 1.69
CA ASN A 22 -22.69 -28.05 1.10
C ASN A 22 -23.34 -26.87 1.83
N HIS A 23 -23.65 -27.03 3.12
CA HIS A 23 -24.26 -25.99 3.95
C HIS A 23 -23.16 -25.23 4.72
N PRO A 24 -23.30 -23.90 4.89
CA PRO A 24 -22.37 -23.12 5.69
C PRO A 24 -22.25 -23.64 7.12
N PHE A 25 -21.06 -23.53 7.68
CA PHE A 25 -20.82 -23.75 9.10
C PHE A 25 -20.74 -22.39 9.81
N SER A 26 -21.49 -22.20 10.89
CA SER A 26 -21.55 -20.93 11.61
C SER A 26 -21.30 -21.06 13.10
N ILE A 27 -20.54 -20.11 13.66
CA ILE A 27 -20.46 -19.86 15.11
C ILE A 27 -21.48 -18.76 15.43
N ILE A 28 -22.47 -19.10 16.27
CA ILE A 28 -23.63 -18.26 16.54
C ILE A 28 -23.61 -17.80 18.00
N THR A 29 -23.88 -16.51 18.23
CA THR A 29 -24.22 -15.98 19.57
C THR A 29 -25.45 -15.09 19.45
N ASN A 30 -26.35 -15.20 20.42
CA ASN A 30 -27.63 -14.47 20.42
C ASN A 30 -28.43 -14.64 19.11
N GLY A 31 -28.45 -15.86 18.55
CA GLY A 31 -29.15 -16.16 17.29
C GLY A 31 -28.53 -15.56 16.02
N VAL A 32 -27.39 -14.87 16.10
CA VAL A 32 -26.71 -14.25 14.95
C VAL A 32 -25.36 -14.93 14.68
N SER A 33 -25.10 -15.28 13.42
CA SER A 33 -23.81 -15.79 12.96
C SER A 33 -22.72 -14.73 13.16
N LYS A 34 -21.70 -15.04 13.96
CA LYS A 34 -20.53 -14.19 14.18
C LYS A 34 -19.34 -14.60 13.31
N VAL A 35 -19.20 -15.89 13.08
CA VAL A 35 -18.28 -16.46 12.10
C VAL A 35 -19.07 -17.39 11.19
N THR A 36 -18.88 -17.27 9.88
CA THR A 36 -19.52 -18.13 8.88
C THR A 36 -18.44 -18.65 7.94
N VAL A 37 -18.38 -19.96 7.74
CA VAL A 37 -17.57 -20.59 6.69
C VAL A 37 -18.52 -21.11 5.62
N LEU A 38 -18.47 -20.55 4.42
CA LEU A 38 -19.26 -20.98 3.29
C LEU A 38 -18.73 -22.29 2.71
N SER A 39 -19.55 -22.99 1.91
CA SER A 39 -19.18 -24.25 1.27
C SER A 39 -18.04 -24.13 0.25
N ASN A 40 -17.78 -22.91 -0.25
CA ASN A 40 -16.61 -22.60 -1.10
C ASN A 40 -15.33 -22.30 -0.27
N GLY A 41 -15.39 -22.40 1.07
CA GLY A 41 -14.28 -22.15 1.98
C GLY A 41 -14.10 -20.69 2.41
N TYR A 42 -14.94 -19.76 1.93
CA TYR A 42 -14.82 -18.36 2.31
C TYR A 42 -15.30 -18.15 3.74
N THR A 43 -14.51 -17.41 4.53
CA THR A 43 -14.78 -17.16 5.94
C THR A 43 -15.20 -15.71 6.16
N GLY A 44 -16.38 -15.51 6.70
CA GLY A 44 -16.89 -14.21 7.14
C GLY A 44 -16.82 -14.06 8.66
N ILE A 45 -16.28 -12.94 9.15
CA ILE A 45 -16.39 -12.52 10.56
C ILE A 45 -17.26 -11.26 10.59
N GLY A 46 -18.41 -11.32 11.28
CA GLY A 46 -19.41 -10.25 11.27
C GLY A 46 -20.22 -10.11 9.97
N THR A 47 -20.05 -11.05 9.03
CA THR A 47 -20.80 -11.14 7.77
C THR A 47 -21.09 -12.60 7.42
N THR A 48 -22.24 -12.87 6.79
CA THR A 48 -22.63 -14.18 6.27
C THR A 48 -22.40 -14.31 4.76
N THR A 49 -22.00 -13.21 4.10
CA THR A 49 -21.78 -13.15 2.65
C THR A 49 -20.35 -12.64 2.37
N PRO A 50 -19.30 -13.37 2.80
CA PRO A 50 -17.93 -13.00 2.47
C PRO A 50 -17.72 -13.00 0.95
N THR A 51 -17.09 -11.96 0.44
CA THR A 51 -16.71 -11.82 -0.97
C THR A 51 -15.25 -12.20 -1.22
N GLU A 52 -14.47 -12.33 -0.15
CA GLU A 52 -13.06 -12.73 -0.14
C GLU A 52 -12.86 -14.00 0.69
N ARG A 53 -11.69 -14.65 0.56
CA ARG A 53 -11.38 -15.85 1.37
C ARG A 53 -11.52 -15.59 2.87
N LEU A 54 -11.20 -14.38 3.30
CA LEU A 54 -11.53 -13.84 4.61
C LEU A 54 -12.15 -12.45 4.45
N SER A 55 -13.41 -12.29 4.82
CA SER A 55 -14.07 -10.98 4.92
C SER A 55 -14.39 -10.66 6.38
N VAL A 56 -14.01 -9.48 6.84
CA VAL A 56 -14.30 -9.01 8.19
C VAL A 56 -15.14 -7.74 8.08
N ASN A 57 -16.39 -7.79 8.56
CA ASN A 57 -17.26 -6.63 8.66
C ASN A 57 -17.10 -6.00 10.05
N GLY A 58 -16.02 -5.24 10.23
CA GLY A 58 -15.66 -4.59 11.49
C GLY A 58 -14.17 -4.29 11.58
N ASN A 59 -13.73 -3.85 12.76
CA ASN A 59 -12.34 -3.46 12.99
C ASN A 59 -11.47 -4.68 13.36
N ILE A 60 -10.27 -4.75 12.79
CA ILE A 60 -9.22 -5.71 13.18
C ILE A 60 -8.19 -4.97 14.03
N ARG A 61 -8.00 -5.41 15.28
CA ARG A 61 -6.92 -4.92 16.14
C ARG A 61 -5.81 -5.96 16.19
N ALA A 62 -4.65 -5.63 15.66
CA ALA A 62 -3.47 -6.48 15.66
C ALA A 62 -2.28 -5.75 16.31
N ARG A 63 -1.32 -6.49 16.85
CA ARG A 63 -0.01 -5.94 17.24
C ARG A 63 0.90 -5.77 16.03
N GLU A 64 0.80 -6.67 15.07
CA GLU A 64 1.58 -6.69 13.83
C GLU A 64 0.75 -7.31 12.70
N ILE A 65 0.90 -6.80 11.49
CA ILE A 65 0.39 -7.40 10.26
C ILE A 65 1.57 -7.48 9.29
N LYS A 66 1.91 -8.69 8.84
CA LYS A 66 2.90 -8.91 7.78
C LYS A 66 2.16 -9.07 6.47
N VAL A 67 2.42 -8.18 5.52
CA VAL A 67 1.82 -8.21 4.19
C VAL A 67 2.88 -8.72 3.22
N GLU A 68 2.62 -9.87 2.62
CA GLU A 68 3.48 -10.43 1.57
C GLU A 68 3.05 -9.81 0.23
N THR A 69 3.86 -8.90 -0.28
CA THR A 69 3.71 -8.31 -1.60
C THR A 69 5.01 -8.46 -2.38
N THR A 70 4.92 -8.40 -3.71
CA THR A 70 6.04 -8.53 -4.64
C THR A 70 6.27 -7.22 -5.37
N ASN A 71 7.43 -7.08 -6.03
CA ASN A 71 7.79 -5.93 -6.87
C ASN A 71 7.84 -4.59 -6.09
N TRP A 72 8.68 -4.52 -5.06
CA TRP A 72 8.99 -3.27 -4.37
C TRP A 72 9.61 -2.25 -5.35
N PRO A 73 9.36 -0.94 -5.14
CA PRO A 73 9.62 0.09 -6.14
C PRO A 73 11.09 0.46 -6.36
N GLU A 74 12.04 -0.41 -6.01
CA GLU A 74 13.48 -0.18 -6.16
C GLU A 74 13.89 0.22 -7.59
N TYR A 75 13.10 -0.19 -8.60
CA TYR A 75 13.25 0.21 -10.00
C TYR A 75 13.22 1.73 -10.24
N VAL A 76 12.71 2.52 -9.28
CA VAL A 76 12.72 4.00 -9.35
C VAL A 76 14.14 4.56 -9.45
N PHE A 77 15.14 3.82 -8.98
CA PHE A 77 16.54 4.22 -9.00
C PHE A 77 17.33 3.73 -10.23
N GLU A 78 16.70 2.98 -11.14
CA GLU A 78 17.33 2.50 -12.36
C GLU A 78 17.54 3.64 -13.38
N GLU A 79 18.58 3.52 -14.21
CA GLU A 79 18.98 4.59 -15.15
C GLU A 79 17.91 4.90 -16.21
N ASP A 80 17.06 3.93 -16.56
CA ASP A 80 15.99 4.08 -17.53
C ASP A 80 14.66 4.56 -16.91
N TYR A 81 14.64 4.80 -15.59
CA TYR A 81 13.45 5.28 -14.90
C TYR A 81 13.08 6.70 -15.34
N LYS A 82 11.88 6.83 -15.92
CA LYS A 82 11.34 8.11 -16.39
C LYS A 82 10.65 8.86 -15.26
N LEU A 83 11.44 9.56 -14.45
CA LEU A 83 10.91 10.46 -13.42
C LEU A 83 10.11 11.60 -14.06
N LYS A 84 8.83 11.73 -13.68
CA LYS A 84 7.98 12.83 -14.14
C LYS A 84 8.50 14.15 -13.60
N SER A 85 8.53 15.20 -14.43
CA SER A 85 8.93 16.52 -13.94
C SER A 85 7.91 17.08 -12.95
N LEU A 86 8.35 17.92 -12.02
CA LEU A 86 7.44 18.58 -11.05
C LEU A 86 6.35 19.42 -11.75
N LYS A 87 6.63 19.95 -12.95
CA LYS A 87 5.65 20.68 -13.77
C LYS A 87 4.54 19.76 -14.29
N GLU A 88 4.89 18.56 -14.75
CA GLU A 88 3.90 17.56 -15.18
C GLU A 88 3.07 17.08 -14.00
N VAL A 89 3.72 16.81 -12.86
CA VAL A 89 3.04 16.42 -11.61
C VAL A 89 2.08 17.51 -11.15
N GLU A 90 2.49 18.78 -11.15
CA GLU A 90 1.63 19.92 -10.81
C GLU A 90 0.42 20.02 -11.74
N THR A 91 0.64 19.84 -13.04
CA THR A 91 -0.43 19.85 -14.04
C THR A 91 -1.45 18.75 -13.76
N PHE A 92 -0.97 17.54 -13.45
CA PHE A 92 -1.83 16.42 -13.08
C PHE A 92 -2.63 16.71 -11.81
N ILE A 93 -1.99 17.22 -10.75
CA ILE A 93 -2.67 17.55 -9.48
C ILE A 93 -3.74 18.61 -9.70
N LYS A 94 -3.46 19.64 -10.50
CA LYS A 94 -4.44 20.70 -10.81
C LYS A 94 -5.70 20.14 -11.46
N ALA A 95 -5.54 19.19 -12.39
CA ALA A 95 -6.63 18.55 -13.11
C ALA A 95 -7.38 17.49 -12.28
N ASN A 96 -6.66 16.65 -11.52
CA ASN A 96 -7.23 15.43 -10.91
C ASN A 96 -7.38 15.51 -9.38
N LYS A 97 -6.79 16.52 -8.72
CA LYS A 97 -6.83 16.71 -7.25
C LYS A 97 -6.18 15.60 -6.40
N HIS A 98 -5.43 14.70 -7.02
CA HIS A 98 -4.60 13.71 -6.35
C HIS A 98 -3.26 13.53 -7.08
N LEU A 99 -2.34 12.78 -6.47
CA LEU A 99 -1.05 12.46 -7.08
C LEU A 99 -1.21 11.44 -8.22
N PRO A 100 -0.33 11.48 -9.24
CA PRO A 100 -0.27 10.43 -10.25
C PRO A 100 -0.12 9.04 -9.60
N ASP A 101 -0.76 8.04 -10.19
CA ASP A 101 -0.78 6.64 -9.77
C ASP A 101 -1.47 6.36 -8.42
N VAL A 102 -1.81 7.38 -7.64
CA VAL A 102 -2.58 7.26 -6.39
C VAL A 102 -4.07 7.26 -6.72
N PRO A 103 -4.84 6.25 -6.26
CA PRO A 103 -6.28 6.24 -6.49
C PRO A 103 -6.93 7.45 -5.83
N SER A 104 -7.95 7.97 -6.49
CA SER A 104 -8.78 9.05 -5.98
C SER A 104 -9.55 8.59 -4.74
N ALA A 105 -9.97 9.54 -3.91
CA ALA A 105 -10.80 9.24 -2.74
C ALA A 105 -12.08 8.48 -3.12
N ARG A 106 -12.66 8.80 -4.28
CA ARG A 106 -13.86 8.12 -4.80
C ARG A 106 -13.59 6.64 -5.12
N GLU A 107 -12.48 6.34 -5.80
CA GLU A 107 -12.11 4.96 -6.10
C GLU A 107 -11.84 4.17 -4.81
N ILE A 108 -11.22 4.80 -3.81
CA ILE A 108 -10.99 4.18 -2.50
C ILE A 108 -12.31 3.91 -1.76
N GLU A 109 -13.29 4.81 -1.85
CA GLU A 109 -14.61 4.63 -1.24
C GLU A 109 -15.43 3.52 -1.91
N GLU A 110 -15.31 3.37 -3.23
CA GLU A 110 -16.04 2.38 -4.02
C GLU A 110 -15.40 0.98 -3.90
N ASP A 111 -14.09 0.86 -4.09
CA ASP A 111 -13.40 -0.44 -4.22
C ASP A 111 -12.60 -0.85 -2.97
N GLY A 112 -12.48 0.06 -1.99
CA GLY A 112 -11.61 -0.14 -0.84
C GLY A 112 -10.13 0.07 -1.17
N LEU A 113 -9.27 -0.22 -0.19
CA LEU A 113 -7.84 0.01 -0.32
C LEU A 113 -7.02 -1.20 0.10
N SER A 114 -6.17 -1.69 -0.81
CA SER A 114 -5.18 -2.72 -0.49
C SER A 114 -4.03 -2.13 0.30
N LEU A 115 -3.85 -2.58 1.55
CA LEU A 115 -2.79 -2.10 2.43
C LEU A 115 -1.38 -2.34 1.83
N GLY A 116 -1.17 -3.50 1.20
CA GLY A 116 0.11 -3.85 0.58
C GLY A 116 0.45 -2.96 -0.61
N GLU A 117 -0.51 -2.79 -1.52
CA GLU A 117 -0.30 -1.96 -2.72
C GLU A 117 -0.19 -0.48 -2.36
N MET A 118 -0.97 0.03 -1.40
CA MET A 118 -0.80 1.40 -0.94
C MET A 118 0.56 1.63 -0.29
N ASN A 119 1.05 0.69 0.52
CA ASN A 119 2.37 0.82 1.13
C ASN A 119 3.49 0.83 0.08
N LYS A 120 3.41 -0.04 -0.94
CA LYS A 120 4.34 -0.01 -2.09
C LYS A 120 4.27 1.31 -2.85
N LEU A 121 3.05 1.79 -3.12
CA LEU A 121 2.86 3.05 -3.82
C LEU A 121 3.42 4.23 -3.03
N MET A 122 3.22 4.25 -1.71
CA MET A 122 3.80 5.25 -0.82
C MET A 122 5.32 5.21 -0.86
N MET A 123 5.93 4.02 -0.84
CA MET A 123 7.39 3.87 -1.00
C MET A 123 7.86 4.44 -2.34
N LYS A 124 7.18 4.11 -3.45
CA LYS A 124 7.50 4.66 -4.78
C LYS A 124 7.49 6.19 -4.75
N LYS A 125 6.49 6.81 -4.13
CA LYS A 125 6.39 8.27 -4.03
C LYS A 125 7.49 8.87 -3.16
N ILE A 126 7.92 8.19 -2.09
CA ILE A 126 9.06 8.63 -1.27
C ILE A 126 10.36 8.60 -2.08
N GLU A 127 10.58 7.55 -2.88
CA GLU A 127 11.76 7.42 -3.73
C GLU A 127 11.78 8.47 -4.84
N GLU A 128 10.65 8.69 -5.54
CA GLU A 128 10.50 9.77 -6.54
C GLU A 128 10.77 11.15 -5.91
N LEU A 129 10.22 11.42 -4.72
CA LEU A 129 10.48 12.66 -3.98
C LEU A 129 11.95 12.79 -3.61
N THR A 130 12.61 11.69 -3.24
CA THR A 130 14.04 11.68 -2.91
C THR A 130 14.89 12.06 -4.13
N LEU A 131 14.56 11.56 -5.32
CA LEU A 131 15.23 11.97 -6.55
C LEU A 131 15.06 13.46 -6.85
N HIS A 132 13.83 13.99 -6.70
CA HIS A 132 13.59 15.44 -6.85
C HIS A 132 14.37 16.28 -5.82
N LEU A 133 14.50 15.79 -4.58
CA LEU A 133 15.28 16.48 -3.55
C LEU A 133 16.78 16.49 -3.87
N ILE A 134 17.32 15.39 -4.38
CA ILE A 134 18.73 15.30 -4.83
C ILE A 134 18.98 16.28 -5.98
N GLU A 135 18.07 16.36 -6.96
CA GLU A 135 18.16 17.31 -8.07
C GLU A 135 18.10 18.77 -7.57
N LYS A 136 17.23 19.04 -6.60
CA LYS A 136 17.09 20.36 -5.99
C LYS A 136 18.34 20.76 -5.19
N ASP A 137 18.95 19.86 -4.43
CA ASP A 137 20.20 20.10 -3.70
C ASP A 137 21.36 20.43 -4.66
N LYS A 138 21.48 19.68 -5.77
CA LYS A 138 22.46 19.97 -6.82
C LYS A 138 22.27 21.37 -7.40
N THR A 139 21.02 21.73 -7.69
CA THR A 139 20.66 23.04 -8.24
C THR A 139 20.95 24.16 -7.24
N GLN A 140 20.66 23.94 -5.96
CA GLN A 140 20.93 24.92 -4.90
C GLN A 140 22.43 25.19 -4.75
N LYS A 141 23.27 24.15 -4.74
CA LYS A 141 24.74 24.28 -4.69
C LYS A 141 25.28 25.05 -5.89
N LEU A 142 24.71 24.84 -7.07
CA LEU A 142 25.07 25.60 -8.27
C LEU A 142 24.75 27.10 -8.10
N TYR A 143 23.58 27.44 -7.55
CA TYR A 143 23.23 28.84 -7.28
C TYR A 143 24.13 29.47 -6.22
N GLU A 144 24.49 28.75 -5.16
CA GLU A 144 25.41 29.22 -4.13
C GLU A 144 26.80 29.53 -4.72
N GLN A 145 27.31 28.68 -5.62
CA GLN A 145 28.55 28.92 -6.35
C GLN A 145 28.46 30.18 -7.24
N GLN A 146 27.38 30.31 -8.01
CA GLN A 146 27.17 31.49 -8.86
C GLN A 146 27.09 32.80 -8.05
N LEU A 147 26.46 32.75 -6.88
CA LEU A 147 26.39 33.91 -5.98
C LEU A 147 27.78 34.27 -5.42
N ALA A 148 28.59 33.28 -5.05
CA ALA A 148 29.96 33.50 -4.60
C ALA A 148 30.82 34.17 -5.69
N ASP A 149 30.76 33.65 -6.92
CA ASP A 149 31.47 34.21 -8.07
C ASP A 149 31.03 35.65 -8.40
N MET A 150 29.72 35.92 -8.33
CA MET A 150 29.19 37.26 -8.58
C MET A 150 29.61 38.26 -7.50
N ALA A 151 29.64 37.85 -6.24
CA ALA A 151 30.12 38.67 -5.14
C ALA A 151 31.62 39.02 -5.31
N GLU A 152 32.46 38.06 -5.73
CA GLU A 152 33.88 38.33 -5.98
C GLU A 152 34.08 39.32 -7.14
N ARG A 153 33.29 39.19 -8.21
CA ARG A 153 33.33 40.12 -9.35
C ARG A 153 32.93 41.54 -8.96
N LEU A 154 31.89 41.69 -8.15
CA LEU A 154 31.45 43.00 -7.65
C LEU A 154 32.56 43.68 -6.83
N LYS A 155 33.20 42.94 -5.92
CA LYS A 155 34.32 43.45 -5.13
C LYS A 155 35.47 43.96 -6.01
N LYS A 156 35.85 43.23 -7.07
CA LYS A 156 36.89 43.66 -8.02
C LYS A 156 36.52 44.91 -8.83
N ILE A 157 35.24 45.18 -9.02
CA ILE A 157 34.76 46.39 -9.71
C ILE A 157 34.78 47.57 -8.74
N GLU A 158 34.33 47.38 -7.50
CA GLU A 158 34.34 48.41 -6.45
C GLU A 158 35.77 48.84 -6.09
N GLU A 159 36.74 47.91 -6.04
CA GLU A 159 38.16 48.23 -5.77
C GLU A 159 38.85 49.00 -6.92
N LYS A 160 38.23 49.08 -8.10
CA LYS A 160 38.77 49.81 -9.27
C LYS A 160 38.19 51.21 -9.45
N GLN A 161 37.23 51.61 -8.60
CA GLN A 161 36.63 52.95 -8.58
C GLN A 161 37.22 53.79 -7.44
#